data_AF-A0A3C1TNB7-F1
#
_entry.id   AF-A0A3C1TNB7-F1
#
_cell.length_a   1.000
_cell.length_b   1.000
_cell.length_c   1.000
_cell.angle_alpha   90.00
_cell.angle_beta   90.00
_cell.angle_gamma   90.00
#
_symmetry.space_group_name_H-M   'P 1'
#
loop_
_entity.id
_entity.type
_entity.pdbx_description
1 polymer ?
#
loop_
_entity_poly.entity_id
_entity_poly.type
_entity_poly.pdbx_seq_one_letter_code
_entity_poly.pdbx_strand_id
1 'polypeptide(L)' 'MATFSKNDSHYMSLALKLAGQGRDGVKANPMVGCVVVKDDQIIA' A
#
# COMPACT_ATOMS: atom_id res chain seq x y z
N MET A 1 0.26 -6.42 -21.26
CA MET A 1 0.81 -6.08 -19.94
C MET A 1 0.13 -4.82 -19.46
N ALA A 2 -0.28 -4.74 -18.19
CA ALA A 2 -0.80 -3.48 -17.66
C ALA A 2 0.35 -2.49 -17.49
N THR A 3 0.16 -1.26 -17.99
CA THR A 3 1.10 -0.16 -17.76
C THR A 3 0.63 0.61 -16.53
N PHE A 4 1.40 0.56 -15.46
CA PHE A 4 1.10 1.31 -14.24
C PHE A 4 1.45 2.79 -14.41
N SER A 5 0.58 3.65 -13.89
CA SER A 5 0.81 5.09 -13.84
C SER A 5 1.86 5.45 -12.79
N LYS A 6 2.35 6.70 -12.83
CA LYS A 6 3.19 7.24 -11.75
C LYS A 6 2.43 7.28 -10.42
N ASN A 7 1.12 7.55 -10.46
CA ASN A 7 0.27 7.57 -9.28
C ASN A 7 0.15 6.17 -8.68
N ASP A 8 0.02 5.12 -9.50
CA ASP A 8 -0.04 3.73 -9.02
C ASP A 8 1.23 3.37 -8.23
N SER A 9 2.40 3.74 -8.77
CA SER A 9 3.68 3.51 -8.09
C SER A 9 3.79 4.32 -6.80
N HIS A 10 3.31 5.56 -6.80
CA HIS A 10 3.27 6.42 -5.62
C HIS A 10 2.39 5.81 -4.51
N TYR A 11 1.15 5.45 -4.81
CA TYR A 11 0.24 4.84 -3.84
C TYR A 11 0.70 3.46 -3.37
N MET A 12 1.29 2.65 -4.25
CA MET A 12 1.88 1.36 -3.86
C MET A 12 3.05 1.55 -2.88
N SER A 13 3.88 2.58 -3.08
CA SER A 13 4.97 2.88 -2.13
C SER A 13 4.45 3.20 -0.73
N LEU A 14 3.30 3.86 -0.65
CA LEU A 14 2.62 4.15 0.62
C LEU A 14 2.03 2.88 1.25
N ALA A 15 1.37 2.02 0.46
CA ALA A 15 0.84 0.74 0.95
C ALA A 15 1.96 -0.16 1.52
N LEU A 16 3.13 -0.21 0.86
CA LEU A 16 4.28 -0.94 1.37
C LEU A 16 4.85 -0.34 2.66
N LYS A 17 4.86 1.00 2.78
CA LYS A 17 5.24 1.68 4.01
C LYS A 17 4.29 1.34 5.17
N LEU A 18 2.99 1.28 4.92
CA LEU A 18 1.98 0.84 5.89
C LEU A 18 2.20 -0.62 6.30
N ALA A 19 2.46 -1.50 5.33
CA ALA A 19 2.78 -2.91 5.60
C ALA A 19 3.96 -3.04 6.56
N GLY A 20 5.01 -2.24 6.38
CA GLY A 20 6.21 -2.24 7.22
C GLY A 20 5.96 -1.93 8.71
N GLN A 21 4.84 -1.30 9.05
CA GLN A 21 4.46 -1.05 10.46
C GLN A 21 4.11 -2.35 11.21
N GLY A 22 3.82 -3.44 10.49
CA GLY A 22 3.50 -4.73 11.06
C GLY A 22 4.70 -5.56 11.53
N ARG A 23 5.95 -5.13 11.29
CA ARG A 23 7.18 -5.94 11.38
C ARG A 23 7.33 -6.76 12.66
N ASP A 24 6.90 -6.23 13.79
CA ASP A 24 7.04 -6.87 15.11
C ASP A 24 5.70 -7.31 15.73
N GLY A 25 4.58 -7.12 15.00
CA GLY A 25 3.22 -7.37 15.51
C GLY A 25 2.47 -8.51 14.82
N VAL A 26 2.79 -8.81 13.55
CA VAL A 26 1.99 -9.75 12.73
C VAL A 26 2.36 -11.23 12.89
N LYS A 27 3.41 -11.55 13.66
CA LYS A 27 3.87 -12.92 13.96
C LYS A 27 4.09 -13.75 12.69
N ALA A 28 3.39 -14.87 12.53
CA ALA A 28 3.49 -15.77 11.38
C ALA A 28 2.74 -15.25 10.13
N ASN A 29 1.93 -14.19 10.27
CA ASN A 29 1.18 -13.63 9.16
C ASN A 29 2.07 -12.67 8.34
N PRO A 30 1.83 -12.52 7.03
CA PRO A 30 2.55 -11.54 6.23
C PRO A 30 2.22 -10.11 6.66
N MET A 31 3.17 -9.21 6.45
CA MET A 31 2.94 -7.76 6.53
C MET A 31 2.13 -7.32 5.30
N VAL A 32 0.94 -6.78 5.53
CA VAL A 32 0.05 -6.30 4.46
C VAL A 32 -0.35 -4.86 4.78
N GLY A 33 -0.25 -4.00 3.78
CA GLY A 33 -0.74 -2.63 3.81
C GLY A 33 -1.62 -2.38 2.60
N CYS A 34 -2.63 -1.52 2.78
CA CYS A 34 -3.61 -1.19 1.77
C CYS A 34 -3.81 0.32 1.75
N VAL A 35 -4.09 0.86 0.57
CA VAL A 35 -4.64 2.21 0.39
C VAL A 35 -5.78 2.12 -0.61
N VAL A 36 -6.89 2.79 -0.35
CA VAL A 36 -8.02 2.92 -1.27
C VAL A 36 -8.04 4.36 -1.78
N VAL A 37 -7.94 4.51 -3.10
CA VAL A 37 -7.87 5.83 -3.76
C VAL A 37 -9.12 6.05 -4.59
N LYS A 38 -9.69 7.25 -4.47
CA LYS A 38 -10.79 7.74 -5.31
C LYS A 38 -10.52 9.20 -5.65
N ASP A 39 -10.63 9.57 -6.93
CA ASP A 39 -10.43 10.94 -7.40
C ASP A 39 -9.09 11.55 -6.92
N ASP A 40 -8.00 10.77 -7.06
CA ASP A 40 -6.63 11.06 -6.60
C ASP A 40 -6.47 11.30 -5.08
N GLN A 41 -7.50 10.99 -4.29
CA GLN A 41 -7.49 11.10 -2.83
C GLN A 41 -7.54 9.73 -2.15
N ILE A 42 -6.73 9.56 -1.10
CA ILE A 42 -6.78 8.36 -0.26
C ILE A 42 -7.98 8.48 0.67
N ILE A 43 -8.86 7.48 0.64
CA ILE A 43 -10.08 7.43 1.45
C ILE A 43 -10.07 6.33 2.51
N ALA A 44 -9.13 5.37 2.42
CA ALA A 44 -8.89 4.32 3.41
C ALA A 44 -7.46 3.80 3.34
#